data_AF-A0A1V6A8Q1-F1
#
_entry.id   AF-A0A1V6A8Q1-F1
#
_cell.length_a   1.000
_cell.length_b   1.000
_cell.length_c   1.000
_cell.angle_alpha   90.00
_cell.angle_beta   90.00
_cell.angle_gamma   90.00
#
_symmetry.space_group_name_H-M   'P 1'
#
loop_
_entity.id
_entity.type
_entity.pdbx_description
1 polymer ?
#
loop_
_entity_poly.entity_id
_entity_poly.type
_entity_poly.pdbx_seq_one_letter_code
_entity_poly.pdbx_strand_id
1 'polypeptide(L)' 'MNLPDCIRKARLDRGMTLAVYGGLIGRTKQYMYLLEKGKIKLSYEMAVKLAKALDTTPDKMFSGFIEGK' A
#
# COMPACT_ATOMS: atom_id res chain seq x y z
N MET A 1 -4.45 -1.28 -13.62
CA MET A 1 -4.38 -1.68 -12.19
C MET A 1 -4.69 -0.44 -11.36
N ASN A 2 -5.52 -0.52 -10.32
CA ASN A 2 -5.80 0.65 -9.47
C ASN A 2 -4.84 0.70 -8.26
N LEU A 3 -4.81 1.84 -7.57
CA LEU A 3 -3.90 2.05 -6.43
C LEU A 3 -4.11 1.05 -5.28
N PRO A 4 -5.35 0.71 -4.85
CA PRO A 4 -5.59 -0.38 -3.91
C PRO A 4 -5.03 -1.74 -4.34
N ASP A 5 -5.14 -2.09 -5.62
CA ASP A 5 -4.61 -3.35 -6.16
C ASP A 5 -3.08 -3.38 -6.09
N CYS A 6 -2.40 -2.26 -6.37
CA CYS A 6 -0.94 -2.15 -6.23
C CYS A 6 -0.49 -2.41 -4.78
N ILE A 7 -1.20 -1.85 -3.79
CA ILE A 7 -0.91 -2.06 -2.37
C ILE A 7 -1.08 -3.52 -2.00
N ARG A 8 -2.19 -4.12 -2.41
CA ARG A 8 -2.49 -5.53 -2.16
C ARG A 8 -1.42 -6.44 -2.78
N LYS A 9 -1.05 -6.20 -4.03
CA LYS A 9 -0.03 -6.97 -4.73
C LYS A 9 1.32 -6.87 -4.02
N ALA A 10 1.79 -5.66 -3.75
CA ALA A 10 3.07 -5.42 -3.08
C ALA A 10 3.16 -6.08 -1.70
N ARG A 11 2.05 -6.14 -0.95
CA ARG A 11 1.96 -6.86 0.33
C ARG A 11 2.04 -8.38 0.13
N LEU A 12 1.27 -8.92 -0.83
CA LEU A 12 1.23 -10.36 -1.11
C LEU A 12 2.56 -10.89 -1.66
N ASP A 13 3.24 -10.12 -2.51
CA ASP A 13 4.57 -10.44 -3.04
C ASP A 13 5.62 -10.61 -1.91
N ARG A 14 5.38 -10.02 -0.75
CA ARG A 14 6.22 -10.15 0.46
C ARG A 14 5.67 -11.12 1.50
N GLY A 15 4.61 -11.86 1.19
CA GLY A 15 3.99 -12.83 2.09
C GLY A 15 3.38 -12.21 3.37
N MET A 16 3.14 -10.90 3.39
CA MET A 16 2.71 -10.21 4.60
C MET A 16 1.19 -10.29 4.81
N THR A 17 0.77 -10.47 6.05
CA THR A 17 -0.63 -10.30 6.44
C THR A 17 -0.99 -8.82 6.56
N LEU A 18 -2.28 -8.49 6.50
CA LEU A 18 -2.76 -7.11 6.72
C LEU A 18 -2.36 -6.56 8.10
N ALA A 19 -2.30 -7.42 9.13
CA ALA A 19 -1.93 -7.03 10.48
C ALA A 19 -0.45 -6.69 10.58
N VAL A 20 0.43 -7.52 9.99
CA VAL A 20 1.87 -7.28 9.94
C VAL A 20 2.14 -5.98 9.17
N TYR A 21 1.57 -5.84 7.97
CA TYR A 21 1.83 -4.66 7.16
C TYR A 21 1.30 -3.37 7.81
N GLY A 22 0.11 -3.43 8.41
CA GLY A 22 -0.43 -2.31 9.19
C GLY A 22 0.46 -1.95 10.37
N GLY A 23 0.97 -2.94 11.11
CA GLY A 23 1.87 -2.74 12.24
C GLY A 23 3.13 -1.94 11.86
N LEU A 24 3.73 -2.25 10.70
CA LEU A 24 4.92 -1.54 10.20
C LEU A 24 4.69 -0.04 9.94
N ILE A 25 3.45 0.37 9.68
CA ILE A 25 3.08 1.78 9.43
C ILE A 25 2.24 2.40 10.55
N GLY A 26 2.12 1.74 11.70
CA GLY A 26 1.32 2.21 12.83
C GLY A 26 -0.18 2.25 12.56
N ARG A 27 -0.70 1.31 11.78
CA ARG A 27 -2.12 1.19 11.41
C ARG A 27 -2.70 -0.17 11.76
N THR A 28 -4.02 -0.21 11.94
CA THR A 28 -4.74 -1.44 12.28
C THR A 28 -4.98 -2.31 11.05
N LYS A 29 -5.21 -3.62 11.28
CA LYS A 29 -5.69 -4.55 10.24
C LYS A 29 -6.93 -4.01 9.51
N GLN A 30 -7.87 -3.43 10.25
CA GLN A 30 -9.12 -2.85 9.69
C GLN A 30 -8.81 -1.70 8.73
N TYR A 31 -7.89 -0.81 9.10
CA TYR A 31 -7.44 0.27 8.22
C TYR A 31 -6.86 -0.29 6.92
N MET A 32 -5.98 -1.28 7.00
CA MET A 32 -5.38 -1.91 5.81
C MET A 32 -6.42 -2.59 4.92
N TYR A 33 -7.43 -3.24 5.51
CA TYR A 33 -8.54 -3.83 4.76
C TYR A 33 -9.32 -2.76 3.97
N LEU A 34 -9.72 -1.67 4.62
CA LEU A 34 -10.45 -0.59 3.96
C LEU A 34 -9.60 0.10 2.88
N LEU A 35 -8.30 0.23 3.11
CA LEU A 35 -7.33 0.78 2.16
C LEU A 35 -7.26 -0.08 0.89
N GLU A 36 -7.06 -1.40 1.02
CA GLU A 36 -7.03 -2.32 -0.13
C GLU A 36 -8.40 -2.49 -0.82
N LYS A 37 -9.49 -2.07 -0.17
CA LYS A 37 -10.82 -1.99 -0.79
C LYS A 37 -11.10 -0.64 -1.45
N GLY A 38 -10.14 0.29 -1.45
CA GLY A 38 -10.31 1.64 -2.00
C GLY A 38 -11.32 2.50 -1.22
N LYS A 39 -11.64 2.13 0.02
CA LYS A 39 -12.56 2.88 0.90
C LYS A 39 -11.86 4.00 1.67
N ILE A 40 -10.54 4.06 1.60
CA ILE A 40 -9.72 5.12 2.19
C ILE A 40 -8.97 5.85 1.07
N LYS A 41 -9.07 7.17 1.07
CA LYS A 41 -8.26 8.01 0.19
C LYS A 41 -6.82 8.03 0.69
N LEU A 42 -5.89 7.60 -0.16
CA LEU A 42 -4.47 7.56 0.20
C LEU A 42 -3.87 8.97 0.12
N SER A 43 -3.26 9.43 1.22
CA SER A 43 -2.41 10.64 1.21
C SER A 43 -1.01 10.30 0.72
N TYR A 44 -0.29 11.29 0.17
CA TYR A 44 1.09 11.10 -0.27
C TYR A 44 2.01 10.62 0.86
N GLU A 45 1.88 11.21 2.06
CA GLU A 45 2.64 10.78 3.23
C GLU A 45 2.40 9.30 3.57
N MET A 46 1.15 8.84 3.45
CA MET A 46 0.81 7.43 3.67
C MET A 46 1.38 6.53 2.56
N ALA A 47 1.37 6.99 1.31
CA ALA A 47 1.99 6.28 0.21
C ALA A 47 3.50 6.06 0.45
N VAL A 48 4.19 7.09 0.95
CA VAL A 48 5.61 7.01 1.33
C VAL A 48 5.81 6.01 2.48
N LYS A 49 4.99 6.05 3.53
CA LYS A 49 5.07 5.10 4.65
C LYS A 49 4.85 3.65 4.20
N LEU A 50 3.85 3.42 3.37
CA LEU A 50 3.55 2.11 2.78
C LEU A 50 4.72 1.56 1.97
N ALA A 51 5.33 2.38 1.11
CA ALA A 51 6.46 1.97 0.30
C ALA A 51 7.71 1.69 1.17
N LYS A 52 8.00 2.56 2.14
CA LYS A 52 9.13 2.38 3.06
C LYS A 52 9.02 1.11 3.91
N ALA A 53 7.82 0.78 4.40
CA ALA A 53 7.57 -0.45 5.14
C ALA A 53 7.82 -1.74 4.33
N LEU A 54 7.96 -1.61 3.01
CA LEU A 54 8.23 -2.68 2.08
C LEU A 54 9.64 -2.57 1.45
N ASP A 55 10.52 -1.71 1.99
CA ASP A 55 11.85 -1.42 1.46
C ASP A 55 11.83 -1.03 -0.03
N THR A 56 10.85 -0.21 -0.42
CA THR A 56 10.70 0.29 -1.79
C THR A 56 10.35 1.77 -1.84
N THR A 57 10.23 2.34 -3.04
CA THR A 57 9.81 3.73 -3.26
C THR A 57 8.37 3.77 -3.79
N PRO A 58 7.63 4.86 -3.55
CA PRO A 58 6.31 5.06 -4.12
C PRO A 58 6.30 4.91 -5.65
N ASP A 59 7.30 5.45 -6.34
CA ASP A 59 7.39 5.36 -7.81
C ASP A 59 7.51 3.91 -8.28
N LYS A 60 8.28 3.07 -7.58
CA LYS A 60 8.39 1.63 -7.89
C LYS A 60 7.10 0.89 -7.57
N MET A 61 6.50 1.18 -6.41
CA MET A 61 5.29 0.52 -5.90
C MET A 61 4.03 0.89 -6.70
N PHE A 62 3.97 2.11 -7.24
CA PHE A 62 2.81 2.69 -7.92
C PHE A 62 3.12 3.05 -9.39
N SER A 63 4.19 2.52 -9.98
CA SER A 63 4.63 2.79 -11.37
C SER A 63 3.50 2.67 -12.40
N GLY A 64 2.74 1.57 -12.36
CA GLY A 64 1.59 1.35 -13.24
C GLY A 64 0.38 2.27 -13.01
N PHE A 65 0.42 3.15 -12.01
CA PHE A 65 -0.55 4.23 -11.79
C PHE A 65 -0.05 5.57 -12.35
N ILE A 66 1.27 5.79 -12.39
CA ILE A 66 1.88 7.04 -12.87
C ILE A 66 2.04 7.05 -14.40
N GLU A 67 2.32 5.90 -15.02
CA GLU A 67 2.45 5.76 -16.48
C GLU A 67 1.12 5.87 -17.25
N GLY A 68 -0.01 5.94 -16.55
CA GLY A 68 -1.35 6.10 -17.14
C GLY A 68 -1.82 7.55 -17.29
N LYS A 69 -0.92 8.53 -17.28
CA LYS A 69 -1.20 9.93 -17.57
C LYS A 69 -0.51 10.40 -18.84
#